data_AF-A0A925DAH4-F1
#
_entry.id   AF-A0A925DAH4-F1
#
_cell.length_a   1.000
_cell.length_b   1.000
_cell.length_c   1.000
_cell.angle_alpha   90.00
_cell.angle_beta   90.00
_cell.angle_gamma   90.00
#
_symmetry.space_group_name_H-M   'P 1'
#
loop_
_entity.id
_entity.type
_entity.pdbx_description
1 polymer ?
#
loop_
_entity_poly.entity_id
_entity_poly.type
_entity_poly.pdbx_seq_one_letter_code
_entity_poly.pdbx_strand_id
1 'polypeptide(L)' 'MPKALCLSGMVVAILIALLFLTDLVASLVAPSFAPFRGESWLMDISLIICAGALGAMSWLTFREQV' A
#
# COMPACT_ATOMS: atom_id res chain seq x y z
N MET A 1 -9.38 21.55 4.35
CA MET A 1 -9.76 20.71 5.51
C MET A 1 -8.69 19.64 5.70
N PRO A 2 -7.74 19.83 6.65
CA PRO A 2 -6.57 18.96 6.77
C PRO A 2 -6.90 17.49 7.12
N LYS A 3 -8.04 17.26 7.79
CA LYS A 3 -8.55 15.91 8.13
C LYS A 3 -8.85 15.04 6.91
N ALA A 4 -9.45 15.62 5.87
CA ALA A 4 -9.80 14.88 4.66
C ALA A 4 -8.55 14.39 3.91
N LEU A 5 -7.48 15.18 3.88
CA LEU A 5 -6.21 14.83 3.24
C LEU A 5 -5.53 13.65 3.96
N CYS A 6 -5.51 13.65 5.30
CA CYS A 6 -4.93 12.54 6.07
C CYS A 6 -5.73 11.25 5.88
N LEU A 7 -7.06 11.36 5.83
CA LEU A 7 -7.96 10.22 5.59
C LEU A 7 -7.78 9.65 4.18
N SER A 8 -7.68 10.50 3.16
CA SER A 8 -7.35 10.06 1.80
C SER A 8 -5.96 9.40 1.71
N GLY A 9 -4.96 9.94 2.43
CA GLY A 9 -3.61 9.36 2.46
C GLY A 9 -3.59 7.95 3.05
N MET A 10 -4.34 7.72 4.13
CA MET A 10 -4.50 6.38 4.72
C MET A 10 -5.23 5.42 3.79
N VAL A 11 -6.31 5.86 3.13
CA VAL A 11 -7.05 5.01 2.18
C VAL A 11 -6.16 4.62 1.00
N VAL A 12 -5.42 5.57 0.42
CA VAL A 12 -4.48 5.30 -0.67
C VAL A 12 -3.38 4.34 -0.22
N ALA A 13 -2.82 4.53 0.98
CA ALA A 13 -1.83 3.60 1.54
C ALA A 13 -2.38 2.17 1.66
N ILE A 14 -3.61 1.99 2.14
CA ILE A 14 -4.24 0.67 2.26
C ILE A 14 -4.48 0.04 0.89
N LEU A 15 -4.98 0.80 -0.08
CA LEU A 15 -5.22 0.30 -1.44
C LEU A 15 -3.93 -0.15 -2.11
N ILE A 16 -2.85 0.63 -1.99
CA ILE A 16 -1.53 0.28 -2.53
C ILE A 16 -0.99 -0.97 -1.83
N ALA A 17 -1.05 -1.02 -0.49
CA ALA A 17 -0.59 -2.18 0.27
C ALA A 17 -1.35 -3.44 -0.15
N LEU A 18 -2.68 -3.39 -0.27
CA LEU A 18 -3.47 -4.53 -0.73
C LEU A 18 -3.08 -4.96 -2.15
N LEU A 19 -2.94 -4.02 -3.08
CA LEU A 19 -2.63 -4.32 -4.47
C LEU A 19 -1.28 -5.04 -4.59
N PHE A 20 -0.21 -4.49 -4.02
CA PHE A 20 1.13 -5.09 -4.12
C PHE A 20 1.31 -6.34 -3.27
N LEU A 21 0.60 -6.45 -2.14
CA LEU A 21 0.61 -7.67 -1.33
C LEU A 21 -0.15 -8.79 -2.04
N THR A 22 -1.27 -8.49 -2.71
CA THR A 22 -1.96 -9.46 -3.56
C THR A 22 -1.13 -9.86 -4.77
N ASP A 23 -0.38 -8.93 -5.38
CA ASP A 23 0.51 -9.26 -6.49
C ASP A 23 1.64 -10.19 -6.05
N LEU A 24 2.30 -9.89 -4.92
CA LEU A 24 3.38 -10.72 -4.37
C LEU A 24 2.87 -12.14 -4.02
N VAL A 25 1.71 -12.24 -3.38
CA VAL A 25 1.10 -13.53 -3.01
C VAL A 25 0.62 -14.29 -4.25
N ALA A 26 -0.03 -13.60 -5.20
CA ALA A 26 -0.49 -14.21 -6.45
C ALA A 26 0.68 -14.65 -7.33
N SER A 27 1.78 -13.89 -7.36
CA SER A 27 3.01 -14.28 -8.06
C SER A 27 3.61 -15.56 -7.50
N LEU A 28 3.45 -15.84 -6.20
CA LEU A 28 3.97 -17.05 -5.55
C LEU A 28 3.06 -18.28 -5.74
N VAL A 29 1.74 -18.09 -5.79
CA VAL A 29 0.77 -19.20 -5.82
C VAL A 29 0.22 -19.47 -7.22
N ALA A 30 -0.07 -18.44 -8.00
CA ALA A 30 -0.73 -18.53 -9.31
C ALA A 30 -0.33 -17.36 -10.23
N PRO A 31 0.83 -17.43 -10.91
CA PRO A 31 1.38 -16.32 -11.71
C PRO A 31 0.49 -15.90 -12.90
N SER A 32 -0.48 -16.73 -13.29
CA SER A 32 -1.48 -16.42 -14.33
C SER A 32 -2.55 -15.43 -13.88
N PHE A 33 -2.77 -15.28 -12.57
CA PHE A 33 -3.76 -14.38 -11.96
C PHE A 33 -3.13 -13.14 -11.30
N ALA A 34 -1.81 -13.03 -11.29
CA ALA A 34 -1.11 -11.90 -10.70
C ALA A 34 -1.26 -10.64 -11.59
N PRO A 35 -1.73 -9.49 -11.04
CA PRO A 35 -1.90 -8.22 -11.76
C PRO A 35 -0.68 -7.78 -12.58
N PHE A 36 0.52 -7.95 -12.05
CA PHE A 36 1.81 -7.60 -12.67
C PHE A 36 2.66 -8.83 -13.03
N ARG A 37 2.09 -10.04 -12.93
CA ARG A 37 2.74 -11.32 -13.29
C ARG A 37 4.06 -11.58 -12.53
N GLY A 38 4.32 -10.87 -11.44
CA GLY A 38 5.53 -11.01 -10.65
C GLY A 38 6.82 -10.62 -11.38
N GLU A 39 6.78 -9.63 -12.28
CA GLU A 39 7.96 -9.27 -13.09
C GLU A 39 9.14 -8.77 -12.22
N SER A 40 8.86 -8.07 -11.11
CA SER A 40 9.89 -7.57 -10.20
C SER A 40 9.44 -7.62 -8.74
N TRP A 41 9.88 -8.64 -8.01
CA TRP A 41 9.59 -8.78 -6.57
C TRP A 41 10.15 -7.62 -5.74
N LEU A 42 11.21 -6.97 -6.23
CA LEU A 42 11.78 -5.77 -5.62
C LEU A 42 10.80 -4.59 -5.63
N MET A 43 10.03 -4.45 -6.71
CA MET A 43 9.00 -3.41 -6.83
C MET A 43 7.90 -3.62 -5.78
N ASP A 44 7.35 -4.84 -5.69
CA ASP A 44 6.26 -5.14 -4.77
C ASP A 44 6.66 -4.91 -3.32
N ILE A 45 7.84 -5.40 -2.92
CA ILE A 45 8.36 -5.22 -1.56
C ILE A 45 8.61 -3.74 -1.25
N SER A 46 9.24 -3.00 -2.17
CA SER A 46 9.51 -1.58 -1.94
C SER A 46 8.23 -0.75 -1.83
N LEU A 47 7.21 -1.05 -2.63
CA LEU A 47 5.93 -0.34 -2.58
C LEU A 47 5.11 -0.71 -1.35
N ILE A 48 5.17 -1.96 -0.87
CA ILE A 48 4.59 -2.34 0.43
C ILE A 48 5.23 -1.54 1.57
N ILE A 49 6.56 -1.39 1.57
CA ILE A 49 7.28 -0.60 2.58
C ILE A 49 6.87 0.88 2.52
N CYS A 50 6.84 1.46 1.32
CA CYS A 50 6.41 2.85 1.12
C CYS A 50 4.95 3.07 1.53
N ALA A 51 4.06 2.13 1.22
CA ALA A 51 2.66 2.19 1.64
C ALA A 51 2.53 2.13 3.17
N GLY A 52 3.30 1.28 3.84
CA GLY A 52 3.38 1.23 5.30
C GLY A 52 3.84 2.56 5.90
N ALA A 53 4.90 3.16 5.35
CA ALA A 53 5.39 4.46 5.80
C ALA A 53 4.36 5.59 5.59
N LEU A 54 3.71 5.63 4.42
CA LEU A 54 2.69 6.61 4.09
C LEU A 54 1.48 6.49 5.03
N GLY A 55 1.02 5.26 5.29
CA GLY A 55 -0.07 4.97 6.21
C GLY A 55 0.27 5.37 7.64
N ALA A 56 1.48 5.04 8.12
CA ALA A 56 1.94 5.39 9.46
C ALA A 56 2.03 6.92 9.65
N MET A 57 2.64 7.63 8.70
CA MET A 57 2.70 9.10 8.72
C MET A 57 1.30 9.72 8.72
N SER A 58 0.43 9.26 7.82
CA SER A 58 -0.94 9.78 7.71
C SER A 58 -1.77 9.52 8.97
N TRP A 59 -1.55 8.37 9.65
CA TRP A 59 -2.20 8.04 10.92
C TRP A 59 -1.70 8.92 12.07
N LEU A 60 -0.39 9.13 12.18
CA LEU A 60 0.20 10.03 13.18
C LEU A 60 -0.34 11.45 13.03
N THR A 61 -0.31 12.00 11.81
CA THR A 61 -0.84 13.34 11.53
C THR A 61 -2.35 13.43 11.75
N PHE A 62 -3.11 12.36 11.48
CA PHE A 62 -4.54 12.33 11.78
C PHE A 62 -4.79 12.38 13.29
N ARG A 63 -4.02 11.62 14.08
CA ARG A 63 -4.11 11.60 15.56
C ARG A 63 -3.82 12.95 16.19
N GLU A 64 -2.97 13.77 15.59
CA GLU A 64 -2.72 15.15 16.04
C GLU A 64 -3.88 16.11 15.76
N GLN A 65 -4.76 15.77 14.81
CA GLN A 65 -5.89 16.60 14.39
C GLN A 65 -7.22 16.20 15.06
N VAL A 66 -7.26 15.05 15.72
CA VAL A 66 -8.42 14.53 16.48
C VAL A 66 -8.39 15.12 17.89
#